data_AF-A0A8T2IVD9-F1
#
_entry.id   AF-A0A8T2IVD9-F1
#
_cell.length_a   1.000
_cell.length_b   1.000
_cell.length_c   1.000
_cell.angle_alpha   90.00
_cell.angle_beta   90.00
_cell.angle_gamma   90.00
#
_symmetry.space_group_name_H-M   'P 1'
#
loop_
_entity.id
_entity.type
_entity.pdbx_description
1 polymer ?
#
loop_
_entity_poly.entity_id
_entity_poly.type
_entity_poly.pdbx_seq_one_letter_code
_entity_poly.pdbx_strand_id
1 'polypeptide(L)'
;MAPEESQGVAKSAVEKLSSAMGDRTKQIGTAMKEPHHQRRLILFIVCVALFLDNMLYMVIVPIIPDYIESLRLDQIKGINSSGQYRNKSVIRPQYPAENEDMKIGVLFASKAILQLLVNPLSGTFIDRVGYDIPLLIGLIVMFFSTVIFAFAENYATLFVARSLQGLGSAFADTSGIAMIADKYTEEAERSKALGIALAFISFGSLAAPPFGGILYEFVGKKMPFLVLASFSLIDGLLLLIVIKPFANRTRANMPVGTPIHRLMIDPYIAVVAGALTVCNIPLAFLEPTISNWMKTKMNASEWQMGLTWLPAFFPHVFGVFITVKLAANYPQYQWFYGAIGMVIIGASSCTVPACNNFGELIIPLCGICFGIALVDTALLPTLALLVDIRHVSVYGSVYAIADISYCVAYALGPIVASQIVHTMGFTQLNLGMGLVNVLYAPALLFLRNVCQMKPSHSERNILLDEGPKGLYDTIKMEEKRAKSQKRHPNDGMNDNTMDNYQEPHRGNYGSEEDSSDYEYS
;
A
#
# COMPACT_ATOMS: atom_id res chain seq x y z
N MET A 1 43.04 -27.78 48.52
CA MET A 1 41.59 -27.90 48.74
C MET A 1 40.84 -26.68 48.19
N ALA A 2 41.18 -26.22 46.97
CA ALA A 2 40.70 -24.95 46.41
C ALA A 2 40.50 -24.86 44.87
N PRO A 3 40.39 -25.95 44.06
CA PRO A 3 39.92 -25.81 42.67
C PRO A 3 38.48 -26.29 42.41
N GLU A 4 37.85 -27.06 43.31
CA GLU A 4 36.52 -27.66 43.03
C GLU A 4 35.33 -26.72 43.31
N GLU A 5 35.43 -25.80 44.28
CA GLU A 5 34.32 -24.87 44.59
C GLU A 5 34.10 -23.82 43.49
N SER A 6 35.16 -23.35 42.83
CA SER A 6 35.06 -22.31 41.78
C SER A 6 34.37 -22.82 40.51
N GLN A 7 34.58 -24.09 40.14
CA GLN A 7 33.90 -24.70 38.99
C GLN A 7 32.40 -24.95 39.25
N GLY A 8 32.01 -25.25 40.49
CA GLY A 8 30.60 -25.41 40.88
C GLY A 8 29.82 -24.09 40.81
N VAL A 9 30.42 -22.99 41.25
CA VAL A 9 29.81 -21.65 41.21
C VAL A 9 29.65 -21.15 39.77
N ALA A 10 30.64 -21.37 38.90
CA ALA A 10 30.56 -20.98 37.49
C ALA A 10 29.50 -21.78 36.72
N LYS A 11 29.38 -23.10 36.95
CA LYS A 11 28.32 -23.92 36.35
C LYS A 11 26.93 -23.52 36.84
N SER A 12 26.78 -23.25 38.14
CA SER A 12 25.52 -22.77 38.73
C SER A 12 25.10 -21.41 38.18
N ALA A 13 26.05 -20.50 37.94
CA ALA A 13 25.78 -19.20 37.33
C ALA A 13 25.36 -19.32 35.85
N VAL A 14 25.99 -20.21 35.08
CA VAL A 14 25.65 -20.47 33.67
C VAL A 14 24.28 -21.15 33.54
N GLU A 15 23.95 -22.10 34.41
CA GLU A 15 22.61 -22.71 34.45
C GLU A 15 21.53 -21.70 34.83
N LYS A 16 21.79 -20.82 35.81
CA LYS A 16 20.85 -19.73 36.17
C LYS A 16 20.67 -18.71 35.05
N LEU A 17 21.73 -18.40 34.29
CA LEU A 17 21.62 -17.52 33.13
C LEU A 17 20.85 -18.18 31.98
N SER A 18 21.11 -19.47 31.74
CA SER A 18 20.42 -20.28 30.73
C SER A 18 18.94 -20.46 31.08
N SER A 19 18.61 -20.71 32.35
CA SER A 19 17.23 -20.81 32.82
C SER A 19 16.52 -19.46 32.77
N ALA A 20 17.17 -18.37 33.19
CA ALA A 20 16.59 -17.02 33.12
C ALA A 20 16.39 -16.54 31.67
N MET A 21 17.29 -16.89 30.74
CA MET A 21 17.08 -16.68 29.31
C MET A 21 15.95 -17.56 28.78
N GLY A 22 15.91 -18.84 29.14
CA GLY A 22 14.84 -19.76 28.74
C GLY A 22 13.46 -19.34 29.26
N ASP A 23 13.38 -18.80 30.47
CA ASP A 23 12.16 -18.26 31.06
C ASP A 23 11.76 -16.93 30.44
N ARG A 24 12.73 -16.07 30.04
CA ARG A 24 12.46 -14.89 29.20
C ARG A 24 11.99 -15.28 27.81
N THR A 25 12.59 -16.28 27.17
CA THR A 25 12.16 -16.79 25.85
C THR A 25 10.77 -17.43 25.93
N LYS A 26 10.47 -18.14 27.02
CA LYS A 26 9.14 -18.67 27.30
C LYS A 26 8.14 -17.56 27.62
N GLN A 27 8.51 -16.56 28.41
CA GLN A 27 7.68 -15.38 28.69
C GLN A 27 7.37 -14.57 27.43
N ILE A 28 8.37 -14.35 26.57
CA ILE A 28 8.20 -13.73 25.25
C ILE A 28 7.27 -14.61 24.41
N GLY A 29 7.51 -15.93 24.39
CA GLY A 29 6.66 -16.89 23.69
C GLY A 29 5.21 -16.98 24.22
N THR A 30 4.96 -16.69 25.50
CA THR A 30 3.62 -16.61 26.10
C THR A 30 2.99 -15.23 25.94
N ALA A 31 3.76 -14.13 25.99
CA ALA A 31 3.28 -12.79 25.70
C ALA A 31 2.90 -12.63 24.21
N MET A 32 3.63 -13.30 23.32
CA MET A 32 3.29 -13.41 21.89
C MET A 32 2.02 -14.24 21.63
N LYS A 33 1.51 -15.01 22.63
CA LYS A 33 0.24 -15.75 22.51
C LYS A 33 -0.98 -14.90 22.86
N GLU A 34 -0.81 -13.73 23.45
CA GLU A 34 -1.96 -12.86 23.71
C GLU A 34 -2.50 -12.30 22.38
N PRO A 35 -3.81 -12.44 22.10
CA PRO A 35 -4.39 -12.05 20.81
C PRO A 35 -4.19 -10.56 20.50
N HIS A 36 -4.10 -9.71 21.53
CA HIS A 36 -3.87 -8.28 21.38
C HIS A 36 -2.42 -7.94 20.98
N HIS A 37 -1.43 -8.59 21.60
CA HIS A 37 -0.02 -8.43 21.25
C HIS A 37 0.28 -8.99 19.85
N GLN A 38 -0.34 -10.12 19.50
CA GLN A 38 -0.23 -10.71 18.17
C GLN A 38 -0.75 -9.76 17.09
N ARG A 39 -1.94 -9.16 17.26
CA ARG A 39 -2.49 -8.19 16.29
C ARG A 39 -1.58 -6.97 16.09
N ARG A 40 -1.04 -6.40 17.18
CA ARG A 40 -0.09 -5.28 17.11
C ARG A 40 1.20 -5.64 16.38
N LEU A 41 1.72 -6.84 16.62
CA LEU A 41 2.94 -7.32 15.97
C LEU A 41 2.71 -7.54 14.46
N ILE A 42 1.55 -8.07 14.09
CA ILE A 42 1.15 -8.17 12.68
C ILE A 42 1.00 -6.80 12.02
N LEU A 43 0.37 -5.84 12.69
CA LEU A 43 0.30 -4.46 12.20
C LEU A 43 1.72 -3.91 11.98
N PHE A 44 2.63 -4.13 12.93
CA PHE A 44 4.02 -3.70 12.80
C PHE A 44 4.72 -4.34 11.59
N ILE A 45 4.61 -5.66 11.41
CA ILE A 45 5.18 -6.37 10.26
C ILE A 45 4.64 -5.80 8.94
N VAL A 46 3.31 -5.63 8.82
CA VAL A 46 2.73 -5.05 7.59
C VAL A 46 3.21 -3.63 7.36
N CYS A 47 3.29 -2.80 8.41
CA CYS A 47 3.81 -1.45 8.30
C CYS A 47 5.27 -1.43 7.84
N VAL A 48 6.11 -2.35 8.32
CA VAL A 48 7.51 -2.48 7.89
C VAL A 48 7.58 -2.96 6.44
N ALA A 49 6.78 -3.95 6.04
CA ALA A 49 6.71 -4.43 4.66
C ALA A 49 6.35 -3.31 3.67
N LEU A 50 5.29 -2.56 3.95
CA LEU A 50 4.83 -1.43 3.15
C LEU A 50 5.85 -0.27 3.11
N PHE A 51 6.50 -0.01 4.26
CA PHE A 51 7.58 0.97 4.34
C PHE A 51 8.75 0.55 3.45
N LEU A 52 9.16 -0.73 3.48
CA LEU A 52 10.29 -1.24 2.71
C LEU A 52 10.03 -1.24 1.21
N ASP A 53 8.84 -1.63 0.73
CA ASP A 53 8.53 -1.58 -0.72
C ASP A 53 8.65 -0.15 -1.24
N ASN A 54 7.99 0.78 -0.55
CA ASN A 54 7.98 2.16 -1.00
C ASN A 54 9.34 2.84 -0.86
N MET A 55 10.11 2.45 0.18
CA MET A 55 11.47 2.91 0.36
C MET A 55 12.39 2.37 -0.75
N LEU A 56 12.27 1.10 -1.13
CA LEU A 56 13.02 0.51 -2.25
C LEU A 56 12.71 1.22 -3.55
N TYR A 57 11.44 1.51 -3.82
CA TYR A 57 11.03 2.24 -5.02
C TYR A 57 11.74 3.60 -5.13
N MET A 58 11.66 4.42 -4.08
CA MET A 58 12.16 5.79 -4.05
C MET A 58 13.69 5.91 -3.92
N VAL A 59 14.35 4.98 -3.21
CA VAL A 59 15.83 4.95 -3.11
C VAL A 59 16.47 4.78 -4.48
N ILE A 60 15.81 4.04 -5.36
CA ILE A 60 16.38 3.68 -6.66
C ILE A 60 16.29 4.84 -7.66
N VAL A 61 15.36 5.78 -7.48
CA VAL A 61 15.16 6.96 -8.36
C VAL A 61 16.46 7.72 -8.65
N PRO A 62 17.21 8.19 -7.64
CA PRO A 62 18.47 8.88 -7.88
C PRO A 62 19.62 7.97 -8.32
N ILE A 63 19.57 6.66 -8.01
CA ILE A 63 20.70 5.74 -8.21
C ILE A 63 20.74 5.14 -9.63
N ILE A 64 19.58 4.85 -10.25
CA ILE A 64 19.52 4.15 -11.54
C ILE A 64 20.33 4.82 -12.66
N PRO A 65 20.22 6.14 -12.89
CA PRO A 65 20.90 6.77 -14.02
C PRO A 65 22.42 6.55 -13.97
N ASP A 66 23.04 6.78 -12.81
CA ASP A 66 24.47 6.59 -12.63
C ASP A 66 24.86 5.10 -12.59
N TYR A 67 23.96 4.22 -12.11
CA TYR A 67 24.19 2.77 -12.14
C TYR A 67 24.31 2.27 -13.59
N ILE A 68 23.40 2.68 -14.48
CA ILE A 68 23.41 2.31 -15.90
C ILE A 68 24.63 2.91 -16.61
N GLU A 69 24.96 4.17 -16.32
CA GLU A 69 26.17 4.81 -16.87
C GLU A 69 27.43 4.02 -16.48
N SER A 70 27.52 3.57 -15.24
CA SER A 70 28.67 2.80 -14.78
C SER A 70 28.78 1.41 -15.41
N LEU A 71 27.67 0.71 -15.61
CA LEU A 71 27.65 -0.57 -16.33
C LEU A 71 28.15 -0.41 -17.77
N ARG A 72 27.77 0.69 -18.43
CA ARG A 72 28.24 1.00 -19.80
C ARG A 72 29.74 1.25 -19.83
N LEU A 73 30.28 2.01 -18.86
CA LEU A 73 31.71 2.27 -18.76
C LEU A 73 32.52 1.01 -18.52
N ASP A 74 32.02 0.09 -17.70
CA ASP A 74 32.67 -1.20 -17.46
C ASP A 74 32.64 -2.11 -18.69
N GLN A 75 31.55 -2.10 -19.46
CA GLN A 75 31.51 -2.79 -20.77
C GLN A 75 32.52 -2.22 -21.76
N ILE A 76 32.63 -0.89 -21.86
CA ILE A 76 33.61 -0.24 -22.74
C ILE A 76 35.05 -0.58 -22.32
N LYS A 77 35.34 -0.61 -21.02
CA LYS A 77 36.66 -1.04 -20.52
C LYS A 77 36.94 -2.50 -20.84
N GLY A 78 35.98 -3.40 -20.66
CA GLY A 78 36.13 -4.82 -21.00
C GLY A 78 36.39 -5.07 -22.50
N ILE A 79 35.78 -4.27 -23.38
CA ILE A 79 36.05 -4.28 -24.82
C ILE A 79 37.47 -3.78 -25.13
N ASN A 80 37.93 -2.73 -24.44
CA ASN A 80 39.29 -2.21 -24.63
C ASN A 80 40.38 -3.18 -24.14
N SER A 81 40.09 -3.99 -23.11
CA SER A 81 40.99 -5.03 -22.60
C SER A 81 41.14 -6.24 -23.54
N SER A 82 40.21 -6.41 -24.50
CA SER A 82 40.20 -7.52 -25.47
C SER A 82 40.88 -7.19 -26.81
N GLY A 83 41.60 -6.06 -26.90
CA GLY A 83 42.66 -5.88 -27.92
C GLY A 83 42.25 -5.27 -29.26
N GLN A 84 41.14 -4.53 -29.36
CA GLN A 84 40.85 -3.72 -30.54
C GLN A 84 40.42 -2.29 -30.16
N TYR A 85 41.09 -1.31 -30.77
CA TYR A 85 40.88 0.16 -30.67
C TYR A 85 41.60 0.90 -29.52
N ARG A 86 42.93 1.01 -29.64
CA ARG A 86 43.80 1.83 -28.78
C ARG A 86 43.76 3.35 -29.08
N ASN A 87 42.83 3.89 -29.87
CA ASN A 87 42.83 5.33 -30.22
C ASN A 87 41.45 5.90 -30.56
N LYS A 88 40.54 5.94 -29.59
CA LYS A 88 39.57 7.04 -29.52
C LYS A 88 39.66 7.63 -28.13
N SER A 89 40.08 8.89 -28.06
CA SER A 89 39.92 9.71 -26.87
C SER A 89 38.52 9.47 -26.30
N VAL A 90 38.44 9.30 -24.98
CA VAL A 90 37.17 9.24 -24.25
C VAL A 90 36.51 10.61 -24.36
N ILE A 91 35.94 10.90 -25.52
CA ILE A 91 35.02 12.00 -25.70
C ILE A 91 33.78 11.55 -24.95
N ARG A 92 33.56 12.13 -23.76
CA ARG A 92 32.31 12.02 -23.02
C ARG A 92 31.21 12.40 -24.01
N PRO A 93 30.31 11.49 -24.43
CA PRO A 93 29.18 11.91 -25.24
C PRO A 93 28.37 12.89 -24.39
N GLN A 94 28.19 14.11 -24.90
CA GLN A 94 27.51 15.21 -24.21
C GLN A 94 25.97 15.00 -24.13
N TYR A 95 25.50 13.85 -24.58
CA TYR A 95 24.12 13.38 -24.49
C TYR A 95 24.12 11.89 -24.16
N PRO A 96 23.17 11.40 -23.33
CA PRO A 96 22.91 9.97 -23.24
C PRO A 96 22.64 9.45 -24.65
N ALA A 97 23.12 8.25 -24.97
CA ALA A 97 22.77 7.66 -26.26
C ALA A 97 21.23 7.52 -26.32
N GLU A 98 20.61 7.75 -27.48
CA GLU A 98 19.17 7.68 -27.80
C GLU A 98 18.37 6.55 -27.08
N ASN A 99 19.05 5.48 -26.68
CA ASN A 99 18.50 4.31 -26.01
C ASN A 99 18.55 4.35 -24.46
N GLU A 100 19.24 5.29 -23.81
CA GLU A 100 19.49 5.26 -22.35
C GLU A 100 18.32 5.78 -21.52
N ASP A 101 17.75 6.94 -21.88
CA ASP A 101 16.57 7.47 -21.21
C ASP A 101 15.36 6.52 -21.36
N MET A 102 15.25 5.86 -22.51
CA MET A 102 14.25 4.81 -22.75
C MET A 102 14.50 3.58 -21.86
N LYS A 103 15.75 3.13 -21.72
CA LYS A 103 16.11 2.02 -20.83
C LYS A 103 15.80 2.32 -19.37
N ILE A 104 16.06 3.56 -18.92
CA ILE A 104 15.71 4.03 -17.57
C ILE A 104 14.20 4.00 -17.38
N GLY A 105 13.43 4.59 -18.31
CA GLY A 105 11.97 4.61 -18.26
C GLY A 105 11.36 3.21 -18.21
N VAL A 106 11.79 2.31 -19.09
CA VAL A 106 11.34 0.90 -19.11
C VAL A 106 11.68 0.18 -17.81
N LEU A 107 12.84 0.48 -17.20
CA LEU A 107 13.25 -0.14 -15.94
C LEU A 107 12.35 0.29 -14.77
N PHE A 108 11.97 1.56 -14.66
CA PHE A 108 11.00 2.03 -13.66
C PHE A 108 9.61 1.44 -13.90
N ALA A 109 9.15 1.44 -15.15
CA ALA A 109 7.84 0.90 -15.52
C ALA A 109 7.72 -0.60 -15.26
N SER A 110 8.81 -1.37 -15.36
CA SER A 110 8.80 -2.83 -15.19
C SER A 110 8.24 -3.30 -13.84
N LYS A 111 8.51 -2.58 -12.74
CA LYS A 111 7.91 -2.87 -11.42
C LYS A 111 6.38 -2.73 -11.50
N ALA A 112 5.92 -1.55 -11.92
CA ALA A 112 4.51 -1.20 -11.92
C ALA A 112 3.70 -2.06 -12.90
N ILE A 113 4.27 -2.40 -14.07
CA ILE A 113 3.63 -3.31 -15.04
C ILE A 113 3.43 -4.69 -14.41
N LEU A 114 4.47 -5.27 -13.79
CA LEU A 114 4.32 -6.60 -13.21
C LEU A 114 3.38 -6.57 -12.00
N GLN A 115 3.45 -5.52 -11.17
CA GLN A 115 2.54 -5.32 -10.05
C GLN A 115 1.07 -5.26 -10.53
N LEU A 116 0.79 -4.46 -11.57
CA LEU A 116 -0.54 -4.36 -12.19
C LEU A 116 -1.07 -5.71 -12.69
N LEU A 117 -0.21 -6.53 -13.31
CA LEU A 117 -0.59 -7.84 -13.83
C LEU A 117 -0.83 -8.87 -12.72
N VAL A 118 -0.08 -8.78 -11.62
CA VAL A 118 -0.13 -9.73 -10.51
C VAL A 118 -1.25 -9.40 -9.54
N ASN A 119 -1.61 -8.14 -9.35
CA ASN A 119 -2.60 -7.70 -8.36
C ASN A 119 -3.93 -8.49 -8.41
N PRO A 120 -4.58 -8.69 -9.58
CA PRO A 120 -5.81 -9.51 -9.65
C PRO A 120 -5.58 -10.98 -9.29
N LEU A 121 -4.41 -11.53 -9.65
CA LEU A 121 -4.05 -12.92 -9.34
C LEU A 121 -3.79 -13.09 -7.84
N SER A 122 -3.11 -12.12 -7.22
CA SER A 122 -2.84 -12.09 -5.79
C SER A 122 -4.13 -12.21 -4.98
N GLY A 123 -5.16 -11.43 -5.32
CA GLY A 123 -6.47 -11.50 -4.65
C GLY A 123 -7.07 -12.92 -4.65
N THR A 124 -7.13 -13.56 -5.82
CA THR A 124 -7.64 -14.95 -5.92
C THR A 124 -6.78 -15.98 -5.19
N PHE A 125 -5.47 -15.73 -5.10
CA PHE A 125 -4.52 -16.59 -4.42
C PHE A 125 -4.67 -16.46 -2.89
N ILE A 126 -4.81 -15.24 -2.41
CA ILE A 126 -5.15 -14.89 -1.02
C ILE A 126 -6.45 -15.56 -0.59
N ASP A 127 -7.48 -15.53 -1.44
CA ASP A 127 -8.78 -16.15 -1.13
C ASP A 127 -8.67 -17.67 -0.92
N ARG A 128 -7.74 -18.33 -1.61
CA ARG A 128 -7.52 -19.79 -1.52
C ARG A 128 -6.59 -20.20 -0.38
N VAL A 129 -5.53 -19.42 -0.13
CA VAL A 129 -4.40 -19.83 0.71
C VAL A 129 -4.33 -19.02 2.02
N GLY A 130 -5.13 -17.96 2.15
CA GLY A 130 -5.09 -17.00 3.25
C GLY A 130 -4.07 -15.88 3.03
N TYR A 131 -4.02 -14.88 3.92
CA TYR A 131 -3.15 -13.70 3.79
C TYR A 131 -1.70 -13.93 4.19
N ASP A 132 -1.47 -14.89 5.10
CA ASP A 132 -0.18 -15.08 5.76
C ASP A 132 0.90 -15.62 4.79
N ILE A 133 0.53 -16.59 3.94
CA ILE A 133 1.44 -17.22 2.98
C ILE A 133 1.81 -16.27 1.83
N PRO A 134 0.86 -15.58 1.17
CA PRO A 134 1.19 -14.65 0.10
C PRO A 134 2.01 -13.46 0.60
N LEU A 135 1.76 -12.95 1.81
CA LEU A 135 2.62 -11.92 2.41
C LEU A 135 4.06 -12.41 2.57
N LEU A 136 4.25 -13.63 3.08
CA LEU A 136 5.58 -14.24 3.21
C LEU A 136 6.27 -14.42 1.85
N ILE A 137 5.54 -14.89 0.84
CA ILE A 137 6.06 -15.01 -0.54
C ILE A 137 6.50 -13.63 -1.04
N GLY A 138 5.69 -12.59 -0.82
CA GLY A 138 6.00 -11.21 -1.18
C GLY A 138 7.31 -10.73 -0.55
N LEU A 139 7.47 -10.90 0.77
CA LEU A 139 8.69 -10.53 1.50
C LEU A 139 9.93 -11.29 1.00
N ILE A 140 9.81 -12.61 0.76
CA ILE A 140 10.91 -13.43 0.25
C ILE A 140 11.32 -12.98 -1.16
N VAL A 141 10.34 -12.73 -2.03
CA VAL A 141 10.59 -12.25 -3.40
C VAL A 141 11.22 -10.86 -3.37
N MET A 142 10.76 -9.95 -2.50
CA MET A 142 11.39 -8.63 -2.31
C MET A 142 12.83 -8.76 -1.83
N PHE A 143 13.11 -9.65 -0.88
CA PHE A 143 14.47 -9.92 -0.42
C PHE A 143 15.39 -10.38 -1.56
N PHE A 144 15.04 -11.47 -2.24
CA PHE A 144 15.88 -12.02 -3.31
C PHE A 144 16.02 -11.05 -4.48
N SER A 145 14.94 -10.37 -4.89
CA SER A 145 14.99 -9.39 -5.97
C SER A 145 15.88 -8.19 -5.63
N THR A 146 15.88 -7.73 -4.37
CA THR A 146 16.75 -6.64 -3.91
C THR A 146 18.22 -7.08 -3.88
N VAL A 147 18.50 -8.32 -3.46
CA VAL A 147 19.86 -8.88 -3.51
C VAL A 147 20.34 -9.01 -4.96
N ILE A 148 19.51 -9.53 -5.87
CA ILE A 148 19.83 -9.62 -7.29
C ILE A 148 20.11 -8.22 -7.86
N PHE A 149 19.32 -7.21 -7.48
CA PHE A 149 19.54 -5.83 -7.88
C PHE A 149 20.90 -5.29 -7.41
N ALA A 150 21.30 -5.59 -6.17
CA ALA A 150 22.58 -5.16 -5.59
C ALA A 150 23.81 -5.75 -6.30
N PHE A 151 23.68 -6.96 -6.88
CA PHE A 151 24.75 -7.66 -7.59
C PHE A 151 24.54 -7.66 -9.12
N ALA A 152 23.67 -6.81 -9.64
CA ALA A 152 23.39 -6.78 -11.06
C ALA A 152 24.57 -6.17 -11.85
N GLU A 153 25.13 -6.96 -12.76
CA GLU A 153 26.25 -6.58 -13.65
C GLU A 153 25.80 -6.30 -15.10
N ASN A 154 24.50 -6.44 -15.38
CA ASN A 154 23.96 -6.18 -16.70
C ASN A 154 22.53 -5.63 -16.61
N TYR A 155 22.06 -4.99 -17.70
CA TYR A 155 20.73 -4.38 -17.76
C TYR A 155 19.61 -5.42 -17.64
N ALA A 156 19.77 -6.62 -18.19
CA ALA A 156 18.75 -7.67 -18.14
C ALA A 156 18.50 -8.14 -16.70
N THR A 157 19.55 -8.31 -15.89
CA THR A 157 19.47 -8.66 -14.48
C THR A 157 18.81 -7.54 -13.67
N LEU A 158 19.11 -6.26 -13.96
CA LEU A 158 18.40 -5.13 -13.35
C LEU A 158 16.90 -5.16 -13.68
N PHE A 159 16.55 -5.40 -14.95
CA PHE A 159 15.17 -5.48 -15.40
C PHE A 159 14.41 -6.64 -14.73
N VAL A 160 15.02 -7.83 -14.67
CA VAL A 160 14.45 -8.99 -13.99
C VAL A 160 14.29 -8.71 -12.50
N ALA A 161 15.30 -8.13 -11.84
CA ALA A 161 15.22 -7.77 -10.43
C ALA A 161 14.10 -6.77 -10.15
N ARG A 162 13.94 -5.72 -10.98
CA ARG A 162 12.84 -4.75 -10.82
C ARG A 162 11.48 -5.34 -11.07
N SER A 163 11.36 -6.20 -12.08
CA SER A 163 10.13 -6.94 -12.34
C SER A 163 9.78 -7.77 -11.11
N LEU A 164 10.71 -8.57 -10.59
CA LEU A 164 10.50 -9.38 -9.38
C LEU A 164 10.13 -8.55 -8.15
N GLN A 165 10.66 -7.33 -7.98
CA GLN A 165 10.21 -6.42 -6.92
C GLN A 165 8.71 -6.09 -7.06
N GLY A 166 8.21 -5.87 -8.28
CA GLY A 166 6.78 -5.65 -8.55
C GLY A 166 5.91 -6.86 -8.20
N LEU A 167 6.40 -8.09 -8.47
CA LEU A 167 5.75 -9.33 -8.03
C LEU A 167 5.67 -9.41 -6.50
N GLY A 168 6.78 -9.10 -5.83
CA GLY A 168 6.86 -9.12 -4.37
C GLY A 168 5.93 -8.09 -3.71
N SER A 169 5.95 -6.85 -4.22
CA SER A 169 5.07 -5.74 -3.82
C SER A 169 3.60 -6.09 -3.99
N ALA A 170 3.19 -6.60 -5.16
CA ALA A 170 1.80 -7.01 -5.39
C ALA A 170 1.29 -7.98 -4.31
N PHE A 171 2.08 -9.00 -3.96
CA PHE A 171 1.70 -9.94 -2.90
C PHE A 171 1.75 -9.32 -1.50
N ALA A 172 2.79 -8.54 -1.20
CA ALA A 172 2.97 -7.94 0.12
C ALA A 172 1.90 -6.88 0.43
N ASP A 173 1.61 -6.00 -0.51
CA ASP A 173 0.70 -4.86 -0.34
C ASP A 173 -0.75 -5.35 -0.22
N THR A 174 -1.18 -6.19 -1.16
CA THR A 174 -2.55 -6.74 -1.16
C THR A 174 -2.81 -7.61 0.08
N SER A 175 -1.85 -8.47 0.45
CA SER A 175 -2.00 -9.35 1.61
C SER A 175 -1.87 -8.60 2.93
N GLY A 176 -0.97 -7.63 3.01
CA GLY A 176 -0.74 -6.83 4.20
C GLY A 176 -1.96 -6.01 4.57
N ILE A 177 -2.50 -5.24 3.61
CA ILE A 177 -3.71 -4.42 3.81
C ILE A 177 -4.91 -5.31 4.14
N ALA A 178 -5.10 -6.41 3.41
CA ALA A 178 -6.20 -7.34 3.66
C ALA A 178 -6.09 -8.04 5.03
N MET A 179 -4.87 -8.38 5.46
CA MET A 179 -4.62 -8.97 6.77
C MET A 179 -4.92 -7.99 7.91
N ILE A 180 -4.62 -6.69 7.75
CA ILE A 180 -5.04 -5.66 8.70
C ILE A 180 -6.57 -5.58 8.72
N ALA A 181 -7.21 -5.50 7.55
CA ALA A 181 -8.66 -5.40 7.46
C ALA A 181 -9.41 -6.59 8.08
N ASP A 182 -8.84 -7.80 8.00
CA ASP A 182 -9.38 -9.02 8.60
C ASP A 182 -9.16 -9.11 10.12
N LYS A 183 -7.99 -8.66 10.62
CA LYS A 183 -7.63 -8.79 12.04
C LYS A 183 -8.26 -7.71 12.92
N TYR A 184 -8.57 -6.55 12.35
CA TYR A 184 -9.25 -5.45 13.03
C TYR A 184 -10.73 -5.44 12.60
N THR A 185 -11.59 -6.03 13.43
CA THR A 185 -13.03 -6.20 13.13
C THR A 185 -13.84 -4.95 13.41
N GLU A 186 -13.40 -4.12 14.34
CA GLU A 186 -14.08 -2.86 14.71
C GLU A 186 -13.68 -1.75 13.73
N GLU A 187 -14.67 -1.03 13.18
CA GLU A 187 -14.44 -0.04 12.12
C GLU A 187 -13.49 1.07 12.52
N ALA A 188 -13.59 1.56 13.76
CA ALA A 188 -12.73 2.61 14.30
C ALA A 188 -11.27 2.12 14.45
N GLU A 189 -11.06 0.92 14.99
CA GLU A 189 -9.72 0.34 15.15
C GLU A 189 -9.09 0.00 13.80
N ARG A 190 -9.88 -0.54 12.87
CA ARG A 190 -9.46 -0.89 11.51
C ARG A 190 -9.01 0.34 10.74
N SER A 191 -9.82 1.40 10.75
CA SER A 191 -9.49 2.65 10.06
C SER A 191 -8.24 3.29 10.63
N LYS A 192 -8.04 3.22 11.95
CA LYS A 192 -6.80 3.66 12.61
C LYS A 192 -5.59 2.81 12.19
N ALA A 193 -5.73 1.49 12.16
CA ALA A 193 -4.66 0.58 11.76
C ALA A 193 -4.25 0.77 10.29
N LEU A 194 -5.22 0.90 9.38
CA LEU A 194 -4.98 1.23 7.98
C LEU A 194 -4.35 2.62 7.81
N GLY A 195 -4.80 3.62 8.59
CA GLY A 195 -4.19 4.94 8.61
C GLY A 195 -2.73 4.92 9.04
N ILE A 196 -2.37 4.10 10.03
CA ILE A 196 -0.97 3.88 10.44
C ILE A 196 -0.18 3.23 9.29
N ALA A 197 -0.72 2.20 8.64
CA ALA A 197 -0.07 1.54 7.50
C ALA A 197 0.21 2.51 6.33
N LEU A 198 -0.77 3.34 5.96
CA LEU A 198 -0.62 4.38 4.93
C LEU A 198 0.40 5.46 5.33
N ALA A 199 0.48 5.80 6.62
CA ALA A 199 1.51 6.70 7.13
C ALA A 199 2.93 6.12 6.98
N PHE A 200 3.09 4.80 7.18
CA PHE A 200 4.37 4.12 6.96
C PHE A 200 4.77 4.09 5.48
N ILE A 201 3.81 3.96 4.55
CA ILE A 201 4.07 4.15 3.12
C ILE A 201 4.64 5.55 2.91
N SER A 202 3.93 6.60 3.33
CA SER A 202 4.41 7.99 3.18
C SER A 202 5.80 8.20 3.80
N PHE A 203 6.04 7.61 4.98
CA PHE A 203 7.33 7.67 5.66
C PHE A 203 8.44 6.94 4.90
N GLY A 204 8.14 5.83 4.23
CA GLY A 204 9.07 5.12 3.35
C GLY A 204 9.55 5.98 2.19
N SER A 205 8.64 6.72 1.55
CA SER A 205 9.00 7.71 0.51
C SER A 205 9.89 8.82 1.06
N LEU A 206 9.65 9.30 2.29
CA LEU A 206 10.49 10.33 2.91
C LEU A 206 11.90 9.83 3.21
N ALA A 207 11.99 8.67 3.86
CA ALA A 207 13.24 8.13 4.35
C ALA A 207 14.15 7.68 3.19
N ALA A 208 13.57 7.35 2.04
CA ALA A 208 14.27 6.80 0.90
C ALA A 208 15.36 7.70 0.30
N PRO A 209 15.08 8.93 -0.19
CA PRO A 209 16.12 9.74 -0.82
C PRO A 209 17.33 10.07 0.09
N PRO A 210 17.17 10.50 1.36
CA PRO A 210 18.33 10.75 2.22
C PRO A 210 19.08 9.46 2.55
N PHE A 211 18.37 8.34 2.76
CA PHE A 211 19.01 7.06 3.01
C PHE A 211 19.80 6.56 1.78
N GLY A 212 19.19 6.65 0.59
CA GLY A 212 19.79 6.21 -0.66
C GLY A 212 21.02 7.04 -1.05
N GLY A 213 20.89 8.37 -1.01
CA GLY A 213 21.98 9.29 -1.38
C GLY A 213 23.19 9.17 -0.46
N ILE A 214 22.98 9.16 0.87
CA ILE A 214 24.07 9.08 1.85
C ILE A 214 24.78 7.71 1.75
N LEU A 215 24.04 6.59 1.78
CA LEU A 215 24.70 5.28 1.74
C LEU A 215 25.43 5.02 0.41
N TYR A 216 24.88 5.55 -0.70
CA TYR A 216 25.51 5.45 -2.01
C TYR A 216 26.86 6.19 -2.03
N GLU A 217 26.93 7.40 -1.47
CA GLU A 217 28.13 8.24 -1.46
C GLU A 217 29.23 7.69 -0.52
N PHE A 218 28.87 7.21 0.69
CA PHE A 218 29.86 6.83 1.71
C PHE A 218 30.40 5.40 1.56
N VAL A 219 29.59 4.44 1.10
CA VAL A 219 29.94 3.01 1.13
C VAL A 219 29.88 2.37 -0.27
N GLY A 220 29.21 3.03 -1.21
CA GLY A 220 29.12 2.62 -2.60
C GLY A 220 27.78 1.98 -2.98
N LYS A 221 27.68 1.67 -4.26
CA LYS A 221 26.42 1.37 -4.98
C LYS A 221 25.59 0.21 -4.41
N LYS A 222 26.24 -0.77 -3.78
CA LYS A 222 25.59 -2.00 -3.31
C LYS A 222 24.96 -1.87 -1.92
N MET A 223 25.45 -0.93 -1.11
CA MET A 223 25.12 -0.86 0.31
C MET A 223 23.64 -0.50 0.59
N PRO A 224 23.03 0.49 -0.08
CA PRO A 224 21.61 0.81 0.15
C PRO A 224 20.71 -0.42 -0.02
N PHE A 225 20.96 -1.21 -1.06
CA PHE A 225 20.18 -2.41 -1.39
C PHE A 225 20.40 -3.56 -0.40
N LEU A 226 21.65 -3.80 0.02
CA LEU A 226 21.94 -4.85 0.99
C LEU A 226 21.33 -4.58 2.37
N VAL A 227 21.30 -3.31 2.80
CA VAL A 227 20.66 -2.93 4.06
C VAL A 227 19.14 -3.12 3.97
N LEU A 228 18.51 -2.69 2.87
CA LEU A 228 17.07 -2.88 2.66
C LEU A 228 16.69 -4.37 2.53
N ALA A 229 17.52 -5.17 1.85
CA ALA A 229 17.36 -6.62 1.80
C ALA A 229 17.45 -7.23 3.20
N SER A 230 18.40 -6.79 4.03
CA SER A 230 18.53 -7.27 5.41
C SER A 230 17.28 -6.97 6.25
N PHE A 231 16.70 -5.77 6.12
CA PHE A 231 15.44 -5.43 6.77
C PHE A 231 14.27 -6.28 6.27
N SER A 232 14.16 -6.49 4.95
CA SER A 232 13.13 -7.35 4.35
C SER A 232 13.23 -8.79 4.83
N LEU A 233 14.45 -9.32 4.99
CA LEU A 233 14.68 -10.65 5.55
C LEU A 233 14.27 -10.74 7.02
N ILE A 234 14.64 -9.75 7.83
CA ILE A 234 14.26 -9.69 9.25
C ILE A 234 12.75 -9.63 9.39
N ASP A 235 12.06 -8.84 8.56
CA ASP A 235 10.60 -8.73 8.58
C ASP A 235 9.93 -10.05 8.16
N GLY A 236 10.44 -10.73 7.12
CA GLY A 236 9.98 -12.06 6.72
C GLY A 236 10.19 -13.13 7.80
N LEU A 237 11.33 -13.09 8.50
CA LEU A 237 11.60 -13.98 9.63
C LEU A 237 10.68 -13.69 10.82
N LEU A 238 10.43 -12.41 11.11
CA LEU A 238 9.50 -12.00 12.15
C LEU A 238 8.09 -12.50 11.83
N LEU A 239 7.66 -12.36 10.58
CA LEU A 239 6.39 -12.89 10.10
C LEU A 239 6.30 -14.42 10.30
N LEU A 240 7.36 -15.16 9.96
CA LEU A 240 7.42 -16.62 10.17
C LEU A 240 7.30 -17.03 11.63
N ILE A 241 7.89 -16.28 12.55
CA ILE A 241 7.79 -16.56 14.00
C ILE A 241 6.37 -16.29 14.52
N VAL A 242 5.66 -15.32 13.92
CA VAL A 242 4.33 -14.88 14.35
C VAL A 242 3.21 -15.71 13.72
N ILE A 243 3.40 -16.20 12.49
CA ILE A 243 2.49 -17.14 11.85
C ILE A 243 2.67 -18.50 12.51
N LYS A 244 1.65 -18.94 13.28
CA LYS A 244 1.58 -20.36 13.66
C LYS A 244 1.30 -21.21 12.41
N PRO A 245 2.01 -22.34 12.22
CA PRO A 245 1.68 -23.27 11.15
C PRO A 245 0.31 -23.88 11.47
N PHE A 246 -0.64 -23.69 10.55
CA PHE A 246 -1.94 -24.36 10.50
C PHE A 246 -2.87 -24.17 11.71
N ALA A 247 -3.79 -23.23 11.58
CA ALA A 247 -5.14 -23.41 12.13
C ALA A 247 -6.13 -23.26 10.97
N ASN A 248 -6.76 -24.39 10.63
CA ASN A 248 -7.93 -24.51 9.77
C ASN A 248 -8.99 -23.45 10.11
N ARG A 249 -8.90 -22.25 9.54
CA ARG A 249 -10.06 -21.39 9.38
C ARG A 249 -10.58 -21.62 7.98
N THR A 250 -11.52 -22.55 7.89
CA THR A 250 -12.43 -22.73 6.77
C THR A 250 -13.10 -21.37 6.50
N ARG A 251 -12.52 -20.55 5.61
CA ARG A 251 -13.11 -19.27 5.18
C ARG A 251 -14.20 -19.56 4.15
N ALA A 252 -15.27 -20.21 4.59
CA ALA A 252 -16.44 -20.46 3.75
C ALA A 252 -17.36 -19.23 3.63
N ASN A 253 -17.12 -18.16 4.40
CA ASN A 253 -18.09 -17.07 4.60
C ASN A 253 -17.51 -15.64 4.48
N MET A 254 -16.36 -15.43 3.82
CA MET A 254 -16.07 -14.06 3.40
C MET A 254 -17.01 -13.70 2.25
N PRO A 255 -17.71 -12.55 2.32
CA PRO A 255 -18.55 -12.13 1.21
C PRO A 255 -17.64 -12.01 -0.01
N VAL A 256 -17.90 -12.83 -1.03
CA VAL A 256 -17.31 -12.64 -2.35
C VAL A 256 -17.82 -11.29 -2.81
N GLY A 257 -16.96 -10.28 -2.70
CA GLY A 257 -17.25 -8.93 -3.17
C GLY A 257 -17.60 -8.97 -4.65
N THR A 258 -18.24 -7.91 -5.13
CA THR A 258 -18.43 -7.77 -6.56
C THR A 258 -17.04 -7.79 -7.25
N PRO A 259 -16.91 -8.48 -8.40
CA PRO A 259 -15.61 -8.64 -9.04
C PRO A 259 -15.08 -7.28 -9.50
N ILE A 260 -13.77 -7.01 -9.31
CA ILE A 260 -13.12 -5.71 -9.54
C ILE A 260 -13.46 -5.11 -10.91
N HIS A 261 -13.53 -5.93 -11.96
CA HIS A 261 -13.89 -5.45 -13.30
C HIS A 261 -15.28 -4.79 -13.36
N ARG A 262 -16.26 -5.27 -12.58
CA ARG A 262 -17.59 -4.64 -12.51
C ARG A 262 -17.56 -3.33 -11.75
N LEU A 263 -16.72 -3.20 -10.71
CA LEU A 263 -16.55 -1.93 -10.00
C LEU A 263 -15.91 -0.89 -10.91
N MET A 264 -14.88 -1.27 -11.66
CA MET A 264 -14.19 -0.35 -12.58
C MET A 264 -15.05 0.12 -13.75
N ILE A 265 -16.11 -0.62 -14.11
CA ILE A 265 -17.07 -0.21 -15.15
C ILE A 265 -18.09 0.81 -14.61
N ASP A 266 -18.26 0.91 -13.29
CA ASP A 266 -19.16 1.92 -12.70
C ASP A 266 -18.62 3.33 -13.00
N PRO A 267 -19.43 4.22 -13.62
CA PRO A 267 -18.96 5.51 -14.09
C PRO A 267 -18.41 6.40 -12.97
N TYR A 268 -18.96 6.33 -11.75
CA TYR A 268 -18.48 7.16 -10.64
C TYR A 268 -17.17 6.61 -10.06
N ILE A 269 -17.05 5.28 -9.95
CA ILE A 269 -15.82 4.62 -9.49
C ILE A 269 -14.71 4.85 -10.51
N ALA A 270 -15.03 4.78 -11.82
CA ALA A 270 -14.11 5.07 -12.91
C ALA A 270 -13.61 6.52 -12.89
N VAL A 271 -14.46 7.50 -12.58
CA VAL A 271 -14.03 8.91 -12.43
C VAL A 271 -13.05 9.05 -11.26
N VAL A 272 -13.30 8.40 -10.12
CA VAL A 272 -12.37 8.44 -8.98
C VAL A 272 -11.06 7.73 -9.32
N ALA A 273 -11.13 6.53 -9.88
CA ALA A 273 -9.96 5.75 -10.29
C ALA A 273 -9.12 6.50 -11.35
N GLY A 274 -9.77 7.16 -12.29
CA GLY A 274 -9.12 8.00 -13.30
C GLY A 274 -8.49 9.24 -12.68
N ALA A 275 -9.15 9.90 -11.72
CA ALA A 275 -8.56 11.03 -10.99
C ALA A 275 -7.30 10.62 -10.21
N LEU A 276 -7.33 9.47 -9.52
CA LEU A 276 -6.16 8.90 -8.81
C LEU A 276 -5.01 8.57 -9.77
N THR A 277 -5.33 8.14 -10.99
CA THR A 277 -4.33 7.90 -12.03
C THR A 277 -3.72 9.23 -12.49
N VAL A 278 -4.58 10.20 -12.85
CA VAL A 278 -4.14 11.47 -13.46
C VAL A 278 -3.37 12.35 -12.48
N CYS A 279 -3.73 12.38 -11.20
CA CYS A 279 -2.98 13.15 -10.19
C CYS A 279 -1.56 12.61 -9.98
N ASN A 280 -1.34 11.31 -10.16
CA ASN A 280 -0.03 10.66 -9.99
C ASN A 280 0.84 10.70 -11.26
N ILE A 281 0.28 11.05 -12.42
CA ILE A 281 1.04 11.19 -13.68
C ILE A 281 2.27 12.11 -13.51
N PRO A 282 2.17 13.33 -12.94
CA PRO A 282 3.33 14.22 -12.82
C PRO A 282 4.44 13.64 -11.97
N LEU A 283 4.12 12.93 -10.89
CA LEU A 283 5.13 12.27 -10.06
C LEU A 283 5.82 11.15 -10.83
N ALA A 284 5.04 10.26 -11.47
CA ALA A 284 5.55 9.17 -12.30
C ALA A 284 6.40 9.65 -13.50
N PHE A 285 6.10 10.83 -14.05
CA PHE A 285 6.83 11.42 -15.17
C PHE A 285 8.10 12.14 -14.71
N LEU A 286 8.04 12.84 -13.58
CA LEU A 286 9.15 13.62 -13.04
C LEU A 286 10.24 12.74 -12.44
N GLU A 287 9.91 11.66 -11.73
CA GLU A 287 10.88 10.78 -11.09
C GLU A 287 12.05 10.34 -12.00
N PRO A 288 11.81 9.74 -13.19
CA PRO A 288 12.91 9.32 -14.08
C PRO A 288 13.58 10.48 -14.83
N THR A 289 12.89 11.62 -15.01
CA THR A 289 13.35 12.70 -15.89
C THR A 289 14.04 13.85 -15.14
N ILE A 290 13.67 14.09 -13.89
CA ILE A 290 14.13 15.24 -13.11
C ILE A 290 15.62 15.15 -12.79
N SER A 291 16.14 13.96 -12.48
CA SER A 291 17.56 13.74 -12.16
C SER A 291 18.45 14.10 -13.35
N ASN A 292 18.08 13.64 -14.55
CA ASN A 292 18.82 13.95 -15.77
C ASN A 292 18.75 15.46 -16.11
N TRP A 293 17.57 16.06 -15.95
CA TRP A 293 17.39 17.50 -16.17
C TRP A 293 18.18 18.37 -15.18
N MET A 294 18.23 18.00 -13.90
CA MET A 294 19.04 18.68 -12.88
C MET A 294 20.55 18.56 -13.17
N LYS A 295 21.02 17.38 -13.61
CA LYS A 295 22.43 17.14 -13.97
C LYS A 295 22.85 18.01 -15.16
N THR A 296 22.01 18.10 -16.20
CA THR A 296 22.31 18.83 -17.44
C THR A 296 22.14 20.35 -17.31
N LYS A 297 21.04 20.82 -16.70
CA LYS A 297 20.70 22.25 -16.64
C LYS A 297 21.28 22.95 -15.41
N MET A 298 21.39 22.27 -14.27
CA MET A 298 21.79 22.86 -12.99
C MET A 298 23.17 22.39 -12.50
N ASN A 299 23.81 21.43 -13.18
CA ASN A 299 25.07 20.79 -12.78
C ASN A 299 25.03 20.31 -11.31
N ALA A 300 23.87 19.78 -10.89
CA ALA A 300 23.60 19.38 -9.53
C ALA A 300 24.41 18.15 -9.11
N SER A 301 24.79 18.08 -7.83
CA SER A 301 25.46 16.89 -7.27
C SER A 301 24.48 15.74 -7.03
N GLU A 302 25.01 14.52 -6.92
CA GLU A 302 24.22 13.30 -6.69
C GLU A 302 23.35 13.38 -5.42
N TRP A 303 23.93 13.89 -4.31
CA TRP A 303 23.18 14.10 -3.09
C TRP A 303 22.08 15.17 -3.24
N GLN A 304 22.30 16.21 -4.07
CA GLN A 304 21.28 17.23 -4.33
C GLN A 304 20.08 16.63 -5.08
N MET A 305 20.33 15.79 -6.09
CA MET A 305 19.27 15.12 -6.85
C MET A 305 18.38 14.24 -5.96
N GLY A 306 18.98 13.54 -4.99
CA GLY A 306 18.23 12.81 -3.97
C GLY A 306 17.50 13.73 -3.01
N LEU A 307 18.15 14.80 -2.52
CA LEU A 307 17.55 15.71 -1.56
C LEU A 307 16.38 16.54 -2.14
N THR A 308 16.23 16.65 -3.46
CA THR A 308 15.17 17.44 -4.10
C THR A 308 13.76 17.05 -3.65
N TRP A 309 13.51 15.77 -3.42
CA TRP A 309 12.19 15.25 -3.02
C TRP A 309 11.90 15.38 -1.53
N LEU A 310 12.93 15.53 -0.70
CA LEU A 310 12.78 15.57 0.77
C LEU A 310 11.97 16.79 1.24
N PRO A 311 12.23 18.03 0.77
CA PRO A 311 11.38 19.18 1.11
C PRO A 311 9.93 19.02 0.69
N ALA A 312 9.65 18.34 -0.43
CA ALA A 312 8.31 18.15 -0.97
C ALA A 312 7.42 17.23 -0.10
N PHE A 313 8.04 16.43 0.78
CA PHE A 313 7.33 15.61 1.75
C PHE A 313 6.58 16.42 2.82
N PHE A 314 7.15 17.52 3.31
CA PHE A 314 6.49 18.31 4.36
C PHE A 314 5.14 18.87 3.88
N PRO A 315 5.05 19.49 2.69
CA PRO A 315 3.78 19.83 2.07
C PRO A 315 2.88 18.61 1.83
N HIS A 316 3.40 17.45 1.44
CA HIS A 316 2.57 16.25 1.28
C HIS A 316 1.84 15.89 2.59
N VAL A 317 2.58 15.74 3.69
CA VAL A 317 1.98 15.43 5.02
C VAL A 317 1.04 16.53 5.48
N PHE A 318 1.42 17.78 5.26
CA PHE A 318 0.58 18.93 5.60
C PHE A 318 -0.73 18.93 4.79
N GLY A 319 -0.68 18.56 3.51
CA GLY A 319 -1.83 18.38 2.63
C GLY A 319 -2.75 17.28 3.13
N VAL A 320 -2.21 16.12 3.52
CA VAL A 320 -3.01 15.04 4.14
C VAL A 320 -3.70 15.55 5.41
N PHE A 321 -2.95 16.18 6.33
CA PHE A 321 -3.50 16.69 7.59
C PHE A 321 -4.62 17.72 7.38
N ILE A 322 -4.40 18.69 6.49
CA ILE A 322 -5.41 19.69 6.11
C ILE A 322 -6.66 19.01 5.55
N THR A 323 -6.49 18.07 4.62
CA THR A 323 -7.59 17.41 3.93
C THR A 323 -8.41 16.55 4.88
N VAL A 324 -7.77 15.78 5.77
CA VAL A 324 -8.47 15.00 6.82
C VAL A 324 -9.29 15.93 7.71
N LYS A 325 -8.71 17.05 8.16
CA LYS A 325 -9.40 18.01 9.03
C LYS A 325 -10.59 18.68 8.34
N LEU A 326 -10.42 19.04 7.06
CA LEU A 326 -11.49 19.61 6.23
C LEU A 326 -12.58 18.59 5.95
N ALA A 327 -12.22 17.35 5.60
CA ALA A 327 -13.17 16.28 5.32
C ALA A 327 -13.99 15.89 6.56
N ALA A 328 -13.41 15.96 7.76
CA ALA A 328 -14.15 15.74 9.00
C ALA A 328 -15.18 16.84 9.28
N ASN A 329 -14.85 18.10 9.00
CA ASN A 329 -15.76 19.23 9.21
C ASN A 329 -16.81 19.37 8.09
N TYR A 330 -16.43 19.01 6.87
CA TYR A 330 -17.21 19.26 5.65
C TYR A 330 -17.12 18.07 4.66
N PRO A 331 -17.74 16.92 4.97
CA PRO A 331 -17.64 15.73 4.14
C PRO A 331 -18.23 15.91 2.73
N GLN A 332 -19.26 16.75 2.57
CA GLN A 332 -19.92 17.01 1.29
C GLN A 332 -19.05 17.70 0.22
N TYR A 333 -17.90 18.28 0.59
CA TYR A 333 -17.02 19.01 -0.33
C TYR A 333 -15.75 18.23 -0.71
N GLN A 334 -15.69 16.91 -0.47
CA GLN A 334 -14.55 16.07 -0.84
C GLN A 334 -14.16 16.19 -2.32
N TRP A 335 -15.14 16.21 -3.23
CA TRP A 335 -14.90 16.39 -4.67
C TRP A 335 -14.22 17.74 -4.99
N PHE A 336 -14.52 18.78 -4.20
CA PHE A 336 -13.98 20.13 -4.39
C PHE A 336 -12.52 20.20 -3.95
N TYR A 337 -12.17 19.56 -2.84
CA TYR A 337 -10.77 19.45 -2.40
C TYR A 337 -9.92 18.69 -3.41
N GLY A 338 -10.44 17.59 -3.97
CA GLY A 338 -9.80 16.88 -5.07
C GLY A 338 -9.61 17.77 -6.31
N ALA A 339 -10.64 18.52 -6.71
CA ALA A 339 -10.55 19.42 -7.87
C ALA A 339 -9.52 20.55 -7.67
N ILE A 340 -9.46 21.14 -6.47
CA ILE A 340 -8.41 22.10 -6.10
C ILE A 340 -7.04 21.44 -6.20
N GLY A 341 -6.87 20.24 -5.64
CA GLY A 341 -5.62 19.49 -5.72
C GLY A 341 -5.14 19.30 -7.16
N MET A 342 -6.03 18.88 -8.07
CA MET A 342 -5.72 18.72 -9.51
C MET A 342 -5.25 20.02 -10.17
N VAL A 343 -5.89 21.14 -9.86
CA VAL A 343 -5.50 22.46 -10.38
C VAL A 343 -4.13 22.90 -9.85
N ILE A 344 -3.86 22.66 -8.56
CA ILE A 344 -2.55 22.95 -7.95
C ILE A 344 -1.46 22.10 -8.63
N ILE A 345 -1.69 20.80 -8.79
CA ILE A 345 -0.76 19.89 -9.48
C ILE A 345 -0.48 20.43 -10.89
N GLY A 346 -1.53 20.82 -11.62
CA GLY A 346 -1.41 21.35 -12.98
C GLY A 346 -0.58 22.63 -13.05
N ALA A 347 -0.89 23.62 -12.21
CA ALA A 347 -0.16 24.88 -12.15
C ALA A 347 1.31 24.70 -11.73
N SER A 348 1.55 23.87 -10.72
CA SER A 348 2.90 23.54 -10.26
C SER A 348 3.71 22.79 -11.31
N SER A 349 3.11 21.84 -12.03
CA SER A 349 3.76 21.11 -13.13
C SER A 349 4.21 22.05 -14.25
N CYS A 350 3.38 23.02 -14.64
CA CYS A 350 3.75 24.01 -15.66
C CYS A 350 4.90 24.94 -15.22
N THR A 351 5.16 25.07 -13.92
CA THR A 351 6.19 25.96 -13.37
C THR A 351 7.56 25.29 -13.30
N VAL A 352 7.63 23.94 -13.26
CA VAL A 352 8.88 23.16 -13.16
C VAL A 352 9.94 23.56 -14.21
N PRO A 353 9.62 23.70 -15.51
CA PRO A 353 10.63 24.01 -16.52
C PRO A 353 11.23 25.42 -16.41
N ALA A 354 10.51 26.34 -15.77
CA ALA A 354 10.90 27.74 -15.62
C ALA A 354 11.98 27.95 -14.54
N CYS A 355 12.20 26.96 -13.67
CA CYS A 355 13.19 27.03 -12.60
C CYS A 355 14.62 26.99 -13.15
N ASN A 356 15.49 27.86 -12.63
CA ASN A 356 16.91 27.90 -12.98
C ASN A 356 17.82 27.59 -11.80
N ASN A 357 17.30 27.65 -10.57
CA ASN A 357 18.03 27.31 -9.34
C ASN A 357 17.42 26.09 -8.63
N PHE A 358 18.24 25.37 -7.84
CA PHE A 358 17.80 24.25 -7.00
C PHE A 358 16.69 24.66 -6.01
N GLY A 359 16.85 25.81 -5.36
CA GLY A 359 15.84 26.34 -4.43
C GLY A 359 14.50 26.68 -5.10
N GLU A 360 14.55 27.15 -6.35
CA GLU A 360 13.34 27.46 -7.12
C GLU A 360 12.60 26.19 -7.55
N LEU A 361 13.32 25.09 -7.81
CA LEU A 361 12.74 23.80 -8.21
C LEU A 361 11.98 23.11 -7.06
N ILE A 362 12.38 23.36 -5.82
CA ILE A 362 11.71 22.80 -4.64
C ILE A 362 10.25 23.29 -4.55
N ILE A 363 9.99 24.56 -4.86
CA ILE A 363 8.67 25.19 -4.72
C ILE A 363 7.59 24.49 -5.57
N PRO A 364 7.75 24.28 -6.89
CA PRO A 364 6.76 23.57 -7.68
C PRO A 364 6.65 22.09 -7.29
N LEU A 365 7.73 21.42 -6.88
CA LEU A 365 7.65 20.03 -6.41
C LEU A 365 6.83 19.90 -5.12
N CYS A 366 7.01 20.85 -4.19
CA CYS A 366 6.17 21.00 -3.01
C CYS A 366 4.69 21.16 -3.37
N GLY A 367 4.39 21.97 -4.39
CA GLY A 367 3.04 22.17 -4.89
C GLY A 367 2.42 20.91 -5.51
N ILE A 368 3.19 20.16 -6.32
CA ILE A 368 2.75 18.88 -6.88
C ILE A 368 2.41 17.89 -5.76
N CYS A 369 3.31 17.70 -4.79
CA CYS A 369 3.09 16.73 -3.71
C CYS A 369 1.95 17.15 -2.77
N PHE A 370 1.82 18.45 -2.47
CA PHE A 370 0.66 18.96 -1.71
C PHE A 370 -0.66 18.72 -2.44
N GLY A 371 -0.68 18.93 -3.77
CA GLY A 371 -1.85 18.67 -4.60
C GLY A 371 -2.21 17.19 -4.66
N ILE A 372 -1.23 16.29 -4.81
CA ILE A 372 -1.44 14.83 -4.78
C ILE A 372 -2.05 14.41 -3.43
N ALA A 373 -1.51 14.91 -2.32
CA ALA A 373 -2.04 14.65 -0.98
C ALA A 373 -3.52 15.05 -0.82
N LEU A 374 -3.90 16.22 -1.36
CA LEU A 374 -5.29 16.68 -1.38
C LEU A 374 -6.20 15.71 -2.14
N VAL A 375 -5.75 15.26 -3.32
CA VAL A 375 -6.52 14.34 -4.17
C VAL A 375 -6.66 12.97 -3.51
N ASP A 376 -5.55 12.32 -3.15
CA ASP A 376 -5.56 10.96 -2.58
C ASP A 376 -6.38 10.91 -1.29
N THR A 377 -6.18 11.87 -0.39
CA THR A 377 -6.86 11.91 0.90
C THR A 377 -8.36 12.19 0.77
N ALA A 378 -8.77 12.97 -0.24
CA ALA A 378 -10.19 13.27 -0.47
C ALA A 378 -10.91 12.14 -1.24
N LEU A 379 -10.22 11.52 -2.20
CA LEU A 379 -10.83 10.58 -3.13
C LEU A 379 -10.84 9.13 -2.63
N LEU A 380 -9.86 8.69 -1.82
CA LEU A 380 -9.86 7.32 -1.29
C LEU A 380 -11.08 7.02 -0.39
N PRO A 381 -11.50 7.90 0.54
CA PRO A 381 -12.74 7.69 1.30
C PRO A 381 -13.99 7.77 0.42
N THR A 382 -13.97 8.65 -0.58
CA THR A 382 -15.07 8.78 -1.55
C THR A 382 -15.23 7.47 -2.34
N LEU A 383 -14.13 6.85 -2.76
CA LEU A 383 -14.11 5.56 -3.44
C LEU A 383 -14.72 4.46 -2.56
N ALA A 384 -14.33 4.41 -1.27
CA ALA A 384 -14.86 3.44 -0.33
C ALA A 384 -16.37 3.59 -0.14
N LEU A 385 -16.84 4.82 0.12
CA LEU A 385 -18.26 5.13 0.28
C LEU A 385 -19.07 4.75 -0.96
N LEU A 386 -18.54 5.01 -2.14
CA LEU A 386 -19.22 4.75 -3.41
C LEU A 386 -19.38 3.24 -3.67
N VAL A 387 -18.38 2.45 -3.29
CA VAL A 387 -18.44 0.98 -3.34
C VAL A 387 -19.42 0.45 -2.30
N ASP A 388 -19.41 0.99 -1.08
CA ASP A 388 -20.37 0.63 0.00
C ASP A 388 -21.82 0.92 -0.41
N ILE A 389 -22.07 2.04 -1.09
CA ILE A 389 -23.42 2.44 -1.52
C ILE A 389 -23.92 1.58 -2.68
N ARG A 390 -23.08 1.24 -3.67
CA ARG A 390 -23.54 0.65 -4.94
C ARG A 390 -23.31 -0.85 -5.08
N HIS A 391 -22.43 -1.42 -4.28
CA HIS A 391 -21.96 -2.78 -4.44
C HIS A 391 -21.79 -3.47 -3.08
N VAL A 392 -21.62 -4.79 -3.09
CA VAL A 392 -21.20 -5.50 -1.88
C VAL A 392 -19.73 -5.20 -1.66
N SER A 393 -19.45 -4.29 -0.73
CA SER A 393 -18.12 -3.79 -0.51
C SER A 393 -17.24 -4.77 0.24
N VAL A 394 -16.05 -4.97 -0.31
CA VAL A 394 -14.92 -5.54 0.40
C VAL A 394 -13.85 -4.46 0.38
N TYR A 395 -13.43 -3.93 1.53
CA TYR A 395 -12.44 -2.84 1.55
C TYR A 395 -11.17 -3.18 0.75
N GLY A 396 -10.79 -4.45 0.69
CA GLY A 396 -9.70 -4.93 -0.17
C GLY A 396 -9.90 -4.61 -1.67
N SER A 397 -11.13 -4.65 -2.20
CA SER A 397 -11.40 -4.30 -3.61
C SER A 397 -11.32 -2.79 -3.86
N VAL A 398 -11.67 -1.96 -2.88
CA VAL A 398 -11.53 -0.49 -2.95
C VAL A 398 -10.07 -0.11 -3.07
N TYR A 399 -9.23 -0.64 -2.17
CA TYR A 399 -7.78 -0.39 -2.20
C TYR A 399 -7.10 -1.02 -3.41
N ALA A 400 -7.59 -2.18 -3.90
CA ALA A 400 -7.09 -2.77 -5.14
C ALA A 400 -7.35 -1.87 -6.37
N ILE A 401 -8.51 -1.20 -6.43
CA ILE A 401 -8.79 -0.24 -7.51
C ILE A 401 -7.84 0.95 -7.45
N ALA A 402 -7.62 1.50 -6.25
CA ALA A 402 -6.66 2.59 -6.07
C ALA A 402 -5.24 2.17 -6.45
N ASP A 403 -4.80 0.98 -6.04
CA ASP A 403 -3.48 0.45 -6.36
C ASP A 403 -3.32 0.20 -7.87
N ILE A 404 -4.36 -0.32 -8.54
CA ILE A 404 -4.40 -0.44 -10.00
C ILE A 404 -4.24 0.94 -10.66
N SER A 405 -4.94 1.96 -10.19
CA SER A 405 -4.81 3.34 -10.70
C SER A 405 -3.38 3.87 -10.56
N TYR A 406 -2.75 3.67 -9.41
CA TYR A 406 -1.35 4.05 -9.19
C TYR A 406 -0.42 3.29 -10.13
N CYS A 407 -0.58 1.96 -10.22
CA CYS A 407 0.22 1.13 -11.10
C CYS A 407 0.09 1.53 -12.58
N VAL A 408 -1.09 1.95 -13.06
CA VAL A 408 -1.27 2.45 -14.42
C VAL A 408 -0.45 3.73 -14.66
N ALA A 409 -0.46 4.67 -13.71
CA ALA A 409 0.33 5.89 -13.81
C ALA A 409 1.84 5.59 -13.82
N TYR A 410 2.32 4.74 -12.90
CA TYR A 410 3.75 4.38 -12.80
C TYR A 410 4.23 3.39 -13.87
N ALA A 411 3.34 2.64 -14.52
CA ALA A 411 3.67 1.77 -15.65
C ALA A 411 3.81 2.57 -16.94
N LEU A 412 2.84 3.44 -17.23
CA LEU A 412 2.85 4.24 -18.46
C LEU A 412 3.78 5.44 -18.35
N GLY A 413 3.93 6.00 -17.16
CA GLY A 413 4.55 7.30 -17.00
C GLY A 413 6.01 7.37 -17.41
N PRO A 414 6.90 6.54 -16.87
CA PRO A 414 8.29 6.54 -17.26
C PRO A 414 8.51 6.24 -18.76
N ILE A 415 7.71 5.36 -19.37
CA ILE A 415 7.83 5.01 -20.80
C ILE A 415 7.43 6.20 -21.68
N VAL A 416 6.27 6.79 -21.40
CA VAL A 416 5.74 7.94 -22.14
C VAL A 416 6.62 9.17 -21.92
N ALA A 417 7.06 9.40 -20.69
CA ALA A 417 7.93 10.52 -20.34
C ALA A 417 9.29 10.43 -21.05
N SER A 418 9.96 9.27 -21.03
CA SER A 418 11.23 9.09 -21.75
C SER A 418 11.09 9.36 -23.25
N GLN A 419 9.99 8.92 -23.88
CA GLN A 419 9.74 9.16 -25.31
C GLN A 419 9.45 10.64 -25.62
N ILE A 420 8.64 11.29 -24.79
CA ILE A 420 8.25 12.70 -25.00
C ILE A 420 9.43 13.63 -24.74
N VAL A 421 10.24 13.37 -23.70
CA VAL A 421 11.44 14.18 -23.42
C VAL A 421 12.40 14.14 -24.61
N HIS A 422 12.55 12.97 -25.25
CA HIS A 422 13.39 12.83 -26.43
C HIS A 422 12.85 13.58 -27.66
N THR A 423 11.54 13.51 -27.92
CA THR A 423 10.94 14.06 -29.16
C THR A 423 10.54 15.52 -29.06
N MET A 424 10.02 15.95 -27.91
CA MET A 424 9.41 17.28 -27.70
C MET A 424 10.12 18.11 -26.61
N GLY A 425 11.03 17.50 -25.84
CA GLY A 425 11.78 18.16 -24.78
C GLY A 425 11.06 18.20 -23.41
N PHE A 426 11.84 18.43 -22.36
CA PHE A 426 11.36 18.43 -20.96
C PHE A 426 10.25 19.47 -20.70
N THR A 427 10.30 20.64 -21.33
CA THR A 427 9.27 21.68 -21.14
C THR A 427 7.89 21.24 -21.63
N GLN A 428 7.83 20.60 -22.81
CA GLN A 428 6.56 20.15 -23.38
C GLN A 428 5.95 18.99 -22.58
N LEU A 429 6.79 18.10 -22.04
CA LEU A 429 6.35 17.07 -21.11
C LEU A 429 5.59 17.67 -19.91
N ASN A 430 6.21 18.65 -19.26
CA ASN A 430 5.67 19.27 -18.05
C ASN A 430 4.39 20.08 -18.30
N LEU A 431 4.32 20.79 -19.43
CA LEU A 431 3.10 21.48 -19.85
C LEU A 431 1.98 20.50 -20.19
N GLY A 432 2.30 19.39 -20.87
CA GLY A 432 1.33 18.34 -21.22
C GLY A 432 0.72 17.67 -19.99
N MET A 433 1.53 17.23 -19.04
CA MET A 433 1.02 16.61 -17.80
C MET A 433 0.26 17.60 -16.92
N GLY A 434 0.66 18.87 -16.91
CA GLY A 434 -0.06 19.93 -16.21
C GLY A 434 -1.44 20.18 -16.82
N LEU A 435 -1.52 20.25 -18.15
CA LEU A 435 -2.77 20.42 -18.89
C LEU A 435 -3.73 19.24 -18.66
N VAL A 436 -3.25 18.00 -18.70
CA VAL A 436 -4.08 16.81 -18.46
C VAL A 436 -4.71 16.84 -17.06
N ASN A 437 -3.97 17.28 -16.03
CA ASN A 437 -4.51 17.43 -14.68
C ASN A 437 -5.60 18.48 -14.59
N VAL A 438 -5.39 19.67 -15.17
CA VAL A 438 -6.39 20.75 -15.17
C VAL A 438 -7.63 20.34 -15.96
N LEU A 439 -7.46 19.67 -17.11
CA LEU A 439 -8.58 19.20 -17.94
C LEU A 439 -9.39 18.10 -17.28
N TYR A 440 -8.80 17.31 -16.38
CA TYR A 440 -9.52 16.28 -15.65
C TYR A 440 -10.28 16.83 -14.43
N ALA A 441 -9.88 18.00 -13.90
CA ALA A 441 -10.53 18.59 -12.72
C ALA A 441 -12.06 18.77 -12.83
N PRO A 442 -12.63 19.20 -13.98
CA PRO A 442 -14.09 19.27 -14.16
C PRO A 442 -14.80 17.92 -14.07
N ALA A 443 -14.12 16.80 -14.36
CA ALA A 443 -14.73 15.47 -14.24
C ALA A 443 -15.11 15.14 -12.78
N LEU A 444 -14.43 15.73 -11.80
CA LEU A 444 -14.77 15.58 -10.39
C LEU A 444 -16.12 16.23 -10.03
N LEU A 445 -16.68 17.11 -10.88
CA LEU A 445 -18.04 17.63 -10.70
C LEU A 445 -19.11 16.54 -10.77
N PHE A 446 -18.85 15.43 -11.48
CA PHE A 446 -19.76 14.28 -11.48
C PHE A 446 -19.91 13.66 -10.09
N LEU A 447 -18.93 13.86 -9.19
CA LEU A 447 -18.96 13.37 -7.81
C LEU A 447 -19.71 14.31 -6.85
N ARG A 448 -20.21 15.47 -7.32
CA ARG A 448 -20.85 16.48 -6.47
C ARG A 448 -22.03 15.94 -5.65
N ASN A 449 -22.77 14.99 -6.21
CA ASN A 449 -23.98 14.45 -5.59
C ASN A 449 -23.74 13.11 -4.85
N VAL A 450 -22.49 12.66 -4.71
CA VAL A 450 -22.18 11.34 -4.13
C VAL A 450 -22.63 11.24 -2.67
N CYS A 451 -22.41 12.29 -1.87
CA CYS A 451 -22.85 12.32 -0.46
C CYS A 451 -24.39 12.35 -0.28
N GLN A 452 -25.15 12.57 -1.36
CA GLN A 452 -26.63 12.58 -1.33
C GLN A 452 -27.24 11.26 -1.84
N MET A 453 -26.43 10.32 -2.32
CA MET A 453 -26.93 9.03 -2.80
C MET A 453 -27.37 8.15 -1.62
N LYS A 454 -28.60 7.65 -1.65
CA LYS A 454 -29.10 6.69 -0.66
C LYS A 454 -28.36 5.34 -0.82
N PRO A 455 -28.03 4.63 0.27
CA PRO A 455 -27.40 3.30 0.20
C PRO A 455 -28.27 2.35 -0.65
N SER A 456 -27.67 1.65 -1.62
CA SER A 456 -28.36 0.53 -2.26
C SER A 456 -28.29 -0.65 -1.29
N HIS A 457 -29.38 -0.91 -0.58
CA HIS A 457 -29.47 -2.08 0.25
C HIS A 457 -29.48 -3.31 -0.66
N SER A 458 -28.40 -4.11 -0.66
CA SER A 458 -28.46 -5.48 -1.16
C SER A 458 -29.56 -6.21 -0.38
N GLU A 459 -30.44 -6.97 -1.04
CA GLU A 459 -31.52 -7.75 -0.41
C GLU A 459 -31.05 -8.56 0.81
N ARG A 460 -29.78 -8.98 0.83
CA ARG A 460 -29.16 -9.67 1.97
C ARG A 460 -28.97 -8.80 3.21
N ASN A 461 -28.65 -7.51 3.05
CA ASN A 461 -28.53 -6.56 4.16
C ASN A 461 -29.92 -6.19 4.70
N ILE A 462 -30.94 -6.12 3.84
CA ILE A 462 -32.34 -5.98 4.27
C ILE A 462 -32.76 -7.18 5.15
N LEU A 463 -32.39 -8.40 4.74
CA LEU A 463 -32.67 -9.63 5.48
C LEU A 463 -31.87 -9.80 6.79
N LEU A 464 -30.78 -9.06 6.98
CA LEU A 464 -29.97 -9.07 8.21
C LEU A 464 -30.40 -7.98 9.20
N ASP A 465 -30.92 -6.86 8.69
CA ASP A 465 -31.35 -5.70 9.50
C ASP A 465 -32.83 -5.81 9.89
N GLU A 466 -33.66 -6.47 9.07
CA GLU A 466 -34.98 -6.91 9.49
C GLU A 466 -34.87 -8.14 10.39
N GLY A 467 -34.91 -7.94 11.70
CA GLY A 467 -35.21 -9.02 12.65
C GLY A 467 -36.46 -9.80 12.22
N PRO A 468 -36.62 -11.08 12.60
CA PRO A 468 -37.63 -11.97 12.01
C PRO A 468 -39.04 -11.38 12.16
N LYS A 469 -39.60 -10.83 11.07
CA LYS A 469 -40.91 -10.14 11.07
C LYS A 469 -42.11 -11.11 11.01
N GLY A 470 -41.88 -12.42 11.11
CA GLY A 470 -42.94 -13.42 11.00
C GLY A 470 -42.77 -14.56 11.99
N LEU A 471 -43.89 -14.94 12.62
CA LEU A 471 -44.02 -16.09 13.53
C LEU A 471 -43.39 -17.37 12.95
N TYR A 472 -43.44 -17.53 11.62
CA TYR A 472 -42.88 -18.68 10.91
C TYR A 472 -41.33 -18.75 10.95
N ASP A 473 -40.64 -17.61 10.88
CA ASP A 473 -39.17 -17.56 10.94
C ASP A 473 -38.64 -17.68 12.37
N THR A 474 -39.41 -17.21 13.35
CA THR A 474 -39.14 -17.44 14.78
C THR A 474 -39.23 -18.93 15.12
N ILE A 475 -40.28 -19.62 14.64
CA ILE A 475 -40.46 -21.07 14.82
C ILE A 475 -39.32 -21.85 14.14
N LYS A 476 -38.87 -21.43 12.94
CA LYS A 476 -37.76 -22.08 12.23
C LYS A 476 -36.41 -21.89 12.92
N MET A 477 -36.18 -20.74 13.56
CA MET A 477 -35.02 -20.48 14.40
C MET A 477 -35.05 -21.29 15.70
N GLU A 478 -36.21 -21.41 16.34
CA GLU A 478 -36.40 -22.29 17.51
C GLU A 478 -36.21 -23.77 17.15
N GLU A 479 -36.72 -24.22 16.01
CA GLU A 479 -36.49 -25.58 15.52
C GLU A 479 -35.00 -25.85 15.25
N LYS A 480 -34.28 -24.85 14.70
CA LYS A 480 -32.82 -24.94 14.49
C LYS A 480 -32.06 -24.94 15.82
N ARG A 481 -32.47 -24.13 16.81
CA ARG A 481 -31.90 -24.15 18.17
C ARG A 481 -32.16 -25.48 18.87
N ALA A 482 -33.37 -26.03 18.78
CA ALA A 482 -33.73 -27.33 19.33
C ALA A 482 -32.98 -28.49 18.65
N LYS A 483 -32.74 -28.42 17.33
CA LYS A 483 -31.89 -29.37 16.60
C LYS A 483 -30.40 -29.23 16.95
N SER A 484 -29.94 -28.02 17.29
CA SER A 484 -28.56 -27.77 17.73
C SER A 484 -28.32 -28.28 19.16
N GLN A 485 -29.28 -28.09 20.08
CA GLN A 485 -29.22 -28.66 21.43
C GLN A 485 -29.31 -30.20 21.44
N LYS A 486 -30.07 -30.81 20.52
CA LYS A 486 -30.12 -32.27 20.37
C LYS A 486 -28.84 -32.90 19.79
N ARG A 487 -27.90 -32.11 19.26
CA ARG A 487 -26.62 -32.60 18.70
C ARG A 487 -25.48 -32.70 19.72
N HIS A 488 -25.70 -32.32 20.98
CA HIS A 488 -24.76 -32.56 22.08
C HIS A 488 -25.44 -33.32 23.24
N PRO A 489 -25.36 -34.66 23.29
CA PRO A 489 -25.60 -35.41 24.50
C PRO A 489 -24.29 -35.63 25.28
N ASN A 490 -24.35 -35.42 26.60
CA ASN A 490 -23.39 -35.76 27.66
C ASN A 490 -22.06 -34.98 27.76
N ASP A 491 -21.98 -34.11 28.77
CA ASP A 491 -21.06 -34.37 29.90
C ASP A 491 -21.63 -33.81 31.22
N GLY A 492 -21.42 -34.55 32.32
CA GLY A 492 -22.32 -34.58 33.49
C GLY A 492 -22.08 -33.62 34.67
N MET A 493 -23.17 -33.44 35.41
CA MET A 493 -23.34 -33.52 36.89
C MET A 493 -22.94 -32.34 37.82
N ASN A 494 -23.97 -31.90 38.58
CA ASN A 494 -24.04 -31.17 39.88
C ASN A 494 -23.52 -29.71 39.93
N ASP A 495 -24.13 -28.75 40.63
CA ASP A 495 -25.02 -28.81 41.81
C ASP A 495 -25.81 -27.49 41.97
N ASN A 496 -27.02 -27.60 42.52
CA ASN A 496 -27.83 -26.61 43.27
C ASN A 496 -27.65 -25.09 43.01
N THR A 497 -28.69 -24.45 42.44
CA THR A 497 -29.26 -23.21 43.01
C THR A 497 -30.73 -23.08 42.61
N MET A 498 -31.62 -23.09 43.60
CA MET A 498 -32.98 -22.56 43.49
C MET A 498 -32.91 -21.07 43.17
N ASP A 499 -33.76 -20.58 42.26
CA ASP A 499 -34.71 -19.52 42.60
C ASP A 499 -35.68 -19.18 41.44
N ASN A 500 -36.96 -19.24 41.80
CA ASN A 500 -38.11 -18.46 41.33
C ASN A 500 -38.08 -17.84 39.92
N TYR A 501 -38.98 -18.30 39.05
CA TYR A 501 -39.80 -17.39 38.25
C TYR A 501 -41.23 -17.91 38.08
N GLN A 502 -42.18 -17.09 38.53
CA GLN A 502 -43.63 -17.25 38.49
C GLN A 502 -44.16 -17.23 37.05
N GLU A 503 -45.12 -18.12 36.76
CA GLU A 503 -46.04 -18.03 35.63
C GLU A 503 -46.88 -16.74 35.68
N PRO A 504 -47.34 -16.25 34.53
CA PRO A 504 -48.70 -15.71 34.49
C PRO A 504 -49.54 -16.33 33.37
N HIS A 505 -50.63 -16.97 33.82
CA HIS A 505 -51.99 -16.86 33.33
C HIS A 505 -52.27 -16.74 31.82
N ARG A 506 -52.85 -17.84 31.30
CA ARG A 506 -53.81 -17.85 30.18
C ARG A 506 -54.97 -16.86 30.44
N GLY A 507 -55.23 -15.99 29.48
CA GLY A 507 -56.43 -15.14 29.42
C GLY A 507 -56.95 -15.01 27.98
N ASN A 508 -58.15 -15.56 27.78
CA ASN A 508 -59.15 -15.36 26.73
C ASN A 508 -58.81 -14.55 25.46
N TYR A 509 -59.05 -15.21 24.32
CA TYR A 509 -59.45 -14.57 23.07
C TYR A 509 -60.84 -13.93 23.24
N GLY A 510 -60.93 -12.63 22.98
CA GLY A 510 -62.17 -11.88 22.81
C GLY A 510 -62.01 -10.97 21.59
N SER A 511 -62.80 -11.27 20.58
CA SER A 511 -63.07 -10.47 19.38
C SER A 511 -63.59 -9.09 19.73
N GLU A 512 -63.07 -8.05 19.10
CA GLU A 512 -63.80 -6.81 18.83
C GLU A 512 -63.20 -6.14 17.58
N GLU A 513 -64.03 -6.09 16.55
CA GLU A 513 -63.93 -5.15 15.44
C GLU A 513 -64.09 -3.73 15.99
N ASP A 514 -63.25 -2.78 15.59
CA ASP A 514 -63.77 -1.51 15.07
C ASP A 514 -62.72 -0.65 14.38
N SER A 515 -63.23 0.02 13.36
CA SER A 515 -62.63 0.96 12.43
C SER A 515 -61.93 2.17 13.06
N SER A 516 -60.91 2.69 12.38
CA SER A 516 -60.97 4.04 11.78
C SER A 516 -59.69 4.41 11.03
N ASP A 517 -59.91 4.89 9.81
CA ASP A 517 -58.99 5.58 8.92
C ASP A 517 -58.24 6.72 9.61
N TYR A 518 -57.00 6.99 9.20
CA TYR A 518 -56.52 8.35 8.91
C TYR A 518 -55.26 8.29 8.03
N GLU A 519 -55.45 8.49 6.73
CA GLU A 519 -54.49 9.16 5.85
C GLU A 519 -54.38 10.64 6.27
N TYR A 520 -53.17 11.22 6.29
CA TYR A 520 -52.73 12.15 5.24
C TYR A 520 -51.37 12.82 5.55
N SER A 521 -50.64 13.03 4.44
CA SER A 521 -49.58 14.02 4.16
C SER A 521 -48.12 13.63 4.43
#